data_AF-A0A8H8DFQ7-F1
#
_entry.id   AF-A0A8H8DFQ7-F1
#
_cell.length_a   1.000
_cell.length_b   1.000
_cell.length_c   1.000
_cell.angle_alpha   90.00
_cell.angle_beta   90.00
_cell.angle_gamma   90.00
#
_symmetry.space_group_name_H-M   'P 1'
#
loop_
_entity.id
_entity.type
_entity.pdbx_description
1 polymer ?
#
loop_
_entity_poly.entity_id
_entity_poly.type
_entity_poly.pdbx_seq_one_letter_code
_entity_poly.pdbx_strand_id
1 'polypeptide(L)'
;MSPSSSAVARSRRLLSTAAFAAQPASQRFLAAHHTARRFSELSCLRSPIRDAGAKAEVPLPPRNADGTYTVTLIPGDGIGPEISVSVKKIFQAAKVPIKWEEVSVTPVIKEGKTAIPDDAINSIKKNCVALKGPLATPVGKGHVSLNLTLRR
;
A
#
# COMPACT_ATOMS: atom_id res chain seq x y z
N MET A 1 19.70 50.30 -35.12
CA MET A 1 21.05 49.93 -35.59
C MET A 1 21.42 48.60 -34.95
N SER A 2 21.56 47.54 -35.76
CA SER A 2 22.25 46.28 -35.43
C SER A 2 23.58 46.29 -36.24
N PRO A 3 24.66 45.56 -35.88
CA PRO A 3 24.75 44.08 -35.84
C PRO A 3 25.49 43.61 -34.55
N SER A 4 26.14 42.44 -34.38
CA SER A 4 26.37 41.21 -35.18
C SER A 4 26.52 40.03 -34.18
N SER A 5 25.91 38.85 -34.37
CA SER A 5 26.40 37.68 -35.15
C SER A 5 27.85 37.24 -34.94
N SER A 6 28.03 36.10 -34.26
CA SER A 6 29.15 35.16 -34.46
C SER A 6 28.72 33.74 -34.08
N ALA A 7 28.87 32.79 -35.00
CA ALA A 7 28.54 31.37 -34.82
C ALA A 7 29.79 30.54 -34.41
N VAL A 8 29.79 29.22 -34.68
CA VAL A 8 30.89 28.22 -34.46
C VAL A 8 30.87 27.60 -33.04
N ALA A 9 30.97 26.27 -32.82
CA ALA A 9 31.10 25.11 -33.72
C ALA A 9 30.30 23.88 -33.24
N ARG A 10 30.12 22.92 -34.15
CA ARG A 10 29.53 21.60 -33.90
C ARG A 10 30.50 20.69 -33.12
N SER A 11 29.97 19.82 -32.25
CA SER A 11 30.60 18.53 -31.95
C SER A 11 29.56 17.42 -31.90
N ARG A 12 29.44 16.67 -33.01
CA ARG A 12 28.72 15.40 -33.03
C ARG A 12 29.71 14.29 -32.68
N ARG A 13 29.50 13.57 -31.58
CA ARG A 13 30.05 12.21 -31.41
C ARG A 13 28.94 11.19 -31.61
N LEU A 14 29.04 10.51 -32.74
CA LEU A 14 28.36 9.24 -33.02
C LEU A 14 29.18 8.10 -32.40
N LEU A 15 28.62 6.88 -32.52
CA LEU A 15 29.18 5.59 -32.09
C LEU A 15 28.98 5.31 -30.58
N SER A 16 28.59 4.11 -30.13
CA SER A 16 28.43 2.86 -30.88
C SER A 16 27.21 2.06 -30.41
N THR A 17 26.48 1.47 -31.35
CA THR A 17 25.45 0.46 -31.09
C THR A 17 26.12 -0.91 -30.86
N ALA A 18 25.80 -1.57 -29.76
CA ALA A 18 26.10 -2.99 -29.55
C ALA A 18 24.80 -3.73 -29.23
N ALA A 19 24.12 -4.21 -30.28
CA ALA A 19 23.01 -5.14 -30.14
C ALA A 19 23.58 -6.55 -29.89
N PHE A 20 23.24 -7.16 -28.77
CA PHE A 20 23.58 -8.56 -28.50
C PHE A 20 22.32 -9.42 -28.62
N ALA A 21 22.22 -10.19 -29.70
CA ALA A 21 21.07 -11.03 -30.00
C ALA A 21 21.52 -12.39 -30.56
N ALA A 22 21.49 -13.42 -29.71
CA ALA A 22 21.53 -14.84 -30.04
C ALA A 22 21.23 -15.64 -28.75
N GLN A 23 20.57 -16.80 -28.74
CA GLN A 23 19.76 -17.54 -29.72
C GLN A 23 18.87 -18.53 -28.91
N PRO A 24 17.71 -19.00 -29.42
CA PRO A 24 16.84 -19.90 -28.67
C PRO A 24 17.34 -21.35 -28.70
N ALA A 25 17.37 -22.03 -27.54
CA ALA A 25 17.70 -23.45 -27.46
C ALA A 25 16.46 -24.33 -27.74
N SER A 26 16.40 -24.96 -28.91
CA SER A 26 15.28 -25.83 -29.30
C SER A 26 15.69 -27.10 -30.07
N GLN A 27 15.87 -28.22 -29.36
CA GLN A 27 15.79 -29.58 -29.93
C GLN A 27 15.62 -30.57 -28.76
N ARG A 28 14.40 -31.09 -28.53
CA ARG A 28 13.81 -32.33 -29.10
C ARG A 28 14.41 -33.64 -28.57
N PHE A 29 13.57 -34.34 -27.81
CA PHE A 29 13.37 -35.80 -27.76
C PHE A 29 14.58 -36.74 -27.71
N LEU A 30 14.64 -37.48 -26.61
CA LEU A 30 14.77 -38.94 -26.64
C LEU A 30 13.93 -39.55 -25.51
N ALA A 31 13.13 -40.56 -25.85
CA ALA A 31 12.30 -41.29 -24.89
C ALA A 31 13.13 -42.40 -24.22
N ALA A 32 12.89 -42.65 -22.93
CA ALA A 32 13.39 -43.83 -22.22
C ALA A 32 12.22 -44.49 -21.48
N HIS A 33 11.94 -45.74 -21.83
CA HIS A 33 10.87 -46.54 -21.25
C HIS A 33 11.32 -47.31 -20.01
N HIS A 34 10.34 -47.78 -19.21
CA HIS A 34 10.47 -48.80 -18.14
C HIS A 34 11.42 -48.47 -16.97
N THR A 35 10.92 -48.31 -15.74
CA THR A 35 10.33 -49.43 -15.00
C THR A 35 9.45 -48.95 -13.85
N ALA A 36 8.24 -49.50 -13.72
CA ALA A 36 7.41 -49.29 -12.55
C ALA A 36 7.97 -50.08 -11.35
N ARG A 37 8.30 -49.39 -10.26
CA ARG A 37 8.50 -50.02 -8.95
C ARG A 37 7.41 -49.56 -7.99
N ARG A 38 6.57 -50.51 -7.56
CA ARG A 38 5.69 -50.36 -6.39
C ARG A 38 6.54 -49.91 -5.20
N PHE A 39 6.17 -48.77 -4.62
CA PHE A 39 6.43 -48.52 -3.20
C PHE A 39 5.07 -48.31 -2.54
N SER A 40 4.67 -49.32 -1.78
CA SER A 40 3.56 -49.26 -0.85
C SER A 40 3.95 -48.45 0.39
N GLU A 41 2.95 -47.81 1.00
CA GLU A 41 2.99 -47.22 2.34
C GLU A 41 4.00 -46.09 2.58
N LEU A 42 3.51 -44.86 2.41
CA LEU A 42 3.84 -43.72 3.27
C LEU A 42 2.62 -42.78 3.29
N SER A 43 1.60 -43.17 4.04
CA SER A 43 0.39 -42.38 4.34
C SER A 43 0.68 -41.24 5.34
N CYS A 44 1.76 -40.48 5.09
CA CYS A 44 2.09 -39.31 5.87
C CYS A 44 1.16 -38.15 5.47
N LEU A 45 0.02 -38.09 6.16
CA LEU A 45 -0.91 -36.96 6.32
C LEU A 45 -0.65 -35.77 5.38
N ARG A 46 -1.11 -35.87 4.13
CA ARG A 46 -1.37 -34.70 3.31
C ARG A 46 -2.65 -34.03 3.81
N SER A 47 -2.56 -33.40 4.99
CA SER A 47 -3.57 -32.45 5.44
C SER A 47 -3.83 -31.48 4.30
N PRO A 48 -5.09 -31.22 3.91
CA PRO A 48 -5.34 -30.11 3.01
C PRO A 48 -4.79 -28.87 3.69
N ILE A 49 -3.89 -28.17 3.00
CA ILE A 49 -3.61 -26.76 3.31
C ILE A 49 -4.97 -26.11 3.20
N ARG A 50 -5.60 -25.79 4.33
CA ARG A 50 -6.85 -25.05 4.33
C ARG A 50 -6.52 -23.73 3.64
N ASP A 51 -7.22 -23.42 2.56
CA ASP A 51 -7.27 -22.09 2.00
C ASP A 51 -7.94 -21.15 3.03
N ALA A 52 -7.19 -20.80 4.07
CA ALA A 52 -7.46 -19.69 4.97
C ALA A 52 -7.13 -18.36 4.27
N GLY A 53 -7.54 -18.28 3.00
CA GLY A 53 -7.44 -17.17 2.08
C GLY A 53 -8.83 -16.73 1.63
N ALA A 54 -9.81 -16.81 2.54
CA ALA A 54 -11.05 -16.05 2.40
C ALA A 54 -10.67 -14.58 2.29
N LYS A 55 -10.63 -14.05 1.07
CA LYS A 55 -10.51 -12.61 0.84
C LYS A 55 -11.73 -11.98 1.49
N ALA A 56 -11.52 -11.35 2.65
CA ALA A 56 -12.55 -10.56 3.28
C ALA A 56 -12.97 -9.49 2.27
N GLU A 57 -14.23 -9.55 1.83
CA GLU A 57 -14.79 -8.53 0.96
C GLU A 57 -14.83 -7.23 1.75
N VAL A 58 -14.01 -6.27 1.33
CA VAL A 58 -13.89 -4.97 2.02
C VAL A 58 -15.22 -4.24 1.81
N PRO A 59 -15.98 -3.92 2.87
CA PRO A 59 -17.26 -3.25 2.71
C PRO A 59 -17.08 -1.90 2.01
N LEU A 60 -17.94 -1.61 1.03
CA LEU A 60 -17.95 -0.31 0.38
C LEU A 60 -18.36 0.77 1.40
N PRO A 61 -17.76 1.97 1.35
CA PRO A 61 -18.13 3.06 2.26
C PRO A 61 -19.62 3.42 2.09
N PRO A 62 -20.37 3.60 3.19
CA PRO A 62 -21.77 3.98 3.11
C PRO A 62 -21.90 5.37 2.47
N ARG A 63 -22.82 5.49 1.51
CA ARG A 63 -23.12 6.77 0.86
C ARG A 63 -24.18 7.51 1.67
N ASN A 64 -23.90 8.77 2.00
CA ASN A 64 -24.82 9.66 2.70
C ASN A 64 -26.00 10.04 1.80
N ALA A 65 -27.12 10.45 2.39
CA ALA A 65 -28.33 10.85 1.68
C ALA A 65 -28.15 12.07 0.76
N ASP A 66 -27.14 12.91 1.01
CA ASP A 66 -26.73 14.03 0.15
C ASP A 66 -25.76 13.62 -0.98
N GLY A 67 -25.55 12.31 -1.17
CA GLY A 67 -24.69 11.75 -2.20
C GLY A 67 -23.20 11.76 -1.89
N THR A 68 -22.77 12.27 -0.72
CA THR A 68 -21.36 12.28 -0.26
C THR A 68 -20.94 10.98 0.42
N TYR A 69 -19.64 10.80 0.64
CA TYR A 69 -19.09 9.74 1.50
C TYR A 69 -18.40 10.34 2.73
N THR A 70 -18.69 9.82 3.92
CA THR A 70 -17.96 10.20 5.13
C THR A 70 -16.63 9.45 5.16
N VAL A 71 -15.51 10.16 5.34
CA VAL A 71 -14.16 9.59 5.39
C VAL A 71 -13.50 10.00 6.70
N THR A 72 -13.03 9.03 7.47
CA THR A 72 -12.30 9.29 8.70
C THR A 72 -10.92 9.89 8.38
N LEU A 73 -10.61 11.06 8.93
CA LEU A 73 -9.31 11.71 8.78
C LEU A 73 -8.57 11.68 10.11
N ILE A 74 -7.41 11.04 10.13
CA ILE A 74 -6.49 11.05 11.26
C ILE A 74 -5.37 12.03 10.91
N PRO A 75 -5.29 13.24 11.51
CA PRO A 75 -4.27 14.23 11.14
C PRO A 75 -2.84 13.74 11.39
N GLY A 76 -2.67 12.97 12.46
CA GLY A 76 -1.38 12.42 12.88
C GLY A 76 -0.47 13.43 13.58
N ASP A 77 0.80 13.07 13.68
CA ASP A 77 1.78 13.72 14.55
C ASP A 77 2.85 14.48 13.74
N GLY A 78 3.60 15.37 14.40
CA GLY A 78 4.64 16.18 13.75
C GLY A 78 4.03 17.09 12.68
N ILE A 79 4.48 16.96 11.43
CA ILE A 79 3.96 17.70 10.27
C ILE A 79 2.60 17.19 9.73
N GLY A 80 2.00 16.21 10.40
CA GLY A 80 0.74 15.58 9.98
C GLY A 80 -0.43 16.56 9.83
N PRO A 81 -0.74 17.40 10.83
CA PRO A 81 -1.86 18.35 10.77
C PRO A 81 -1.78 19.32 9.58
N GLU A 82 -0.60 19.85 9.26
CA GLU A 82 -0.35 20.76 8.14
C GLU A 82 -0.59 20.08 6.79
N ILE A 83 -0.15 18.82 6.66
CA ILE A 83 -0.43 17.99 5.48
C ILE A 83 -1.93 17.75 5.37
N SER A 84 -2.61 17.36 6.47
CA SER A 84 -4.04 17.09 6.45
C SER A 84 -4.90 18.32 6.13
N VAL A 85 -4.54 19.51 6.62
CA VAL A 85 -5.18 20.77 6.18
C VAL A 85 -4.98 21.00 4.69
N SER A 86 -3.80 20.72 4.16
CA SER A 86 -3.49 20.86 2.73
C SER A 86 -4.30 19.88 1.87
N VAL A 87 -4.44 18.62 2.31
CA VAL A 87 -5.28 17.61 1.66
C VAL A 87 -6.75 18.03 1.65
N LYS A 88 -7.29 18.50 2.79
CA LYS A 88 -8.68 19.01 2.87
C LYS A 88 -8.94 20.10 1.81
N LYS A 89 -8.02 21.05 1.66
CA LYS A 89 -8.09 22.13 0.64
C LYS A 89 -8.06 21.58 -0.79
N ILE A 90 -7.19 20.61 -1.09
CA ILE A 90 -7.09 20.00 -2.43
C ILE A 90 -8.38 19.26 -2.79
N PHE A 91 -8.94 18.45 -1.88
CA PHE A 91 -10.18 17.72 -2.12
C PHE A 91 -11.39 18.65 -2.27
N GLN A 92 -11.44 19.74 -1.51
CA GLN A 92 -12.45 20.79 -1.66
C GLN A 92 -12.35 21.49 -3.04
N ALA A 93 -11.15 21.86 -3.47
CA ALA A 93 -10.91 22.48 -4.77
C ALA A 93 -11.26 21.54 -5.94
N ALA A 94 -10.95 20.25 -5.81
CA ALA A 94 -11.31 19.19 -6.75
C ALA A 94 -12.79 18.77 -6.68
N LYS A 95 -13.59 19.36 -5.78
CA LYS A 95 -15.03 19.08 -5.57
C LYS A 95 -15.33 17.58 -5.35
N VAL A 96 -14.44 16.88 -4.65
CA VAL A 96 -14.63 15.46 -4.34
C VAL A 96 -15.82 15.33 -3.38
N PRO A 97 -16.81 14.45 -3.65
CA PRO A 97 -18.05 14.35 -2.87
C PRO A 97 -17.83 13.60 -1.54
N ILE A 98 -17.05 14.21 -0.64
CA ILE A 98 -16.72 13.63 0.67
C ILE A 98 -16.96 14.62 1.82
N LYS A 99 -17.18 14.06 3.01
CA LYS A 99 -17.14 14.77 4.29
C LYS A 99 -16.04 14.19 5.16
N TRP A 100 -15.28 15.05 5.82
CA TRP A 100 -14.22 14.63 6.72
C TRP A 100 -14.75 14.44 8.14
N GLU A 101 -14.50 13.27 8.72
CA GLU A 101 -14.71 12.98 10.15
C GLU A 101 -13.34 12.94 10.82
N GLU A 102 -12.92 14.05 11.42
CA GLU A 102 -11.58 14.17 12.01
C GLU A 102 -11.49 13.50 13.39
N VAL A 103 -10.56 12.57 13.56
CA VAL A 103 -10.38 11.81 14.81
C VAL A 103 -8.90 11.72 15.17
N SER A 104 -8.57 11.99 16.44
CA SER A 104 -7.22 11.78 16.96
C SER A 104 -7.00 10.31 17.37
N VAL A 105 -5.78 9.81 17.14
CA VAL A 105 -5.35 8.47 17.59
C VAL A 105 -4.32 8.56 18.72
N THR A 106 -4.41 9.59 19.56
CA THR A 106 -3.57 9.75 20.76
C THR A 106 -3.51 8.42 21.52
N PRO A 107 -2.32 7.83 21.76
CA PRO A 107 -2.19 6.50 22.33
C PRO A 107 -2.79 6.43 23.74
N VAL A 108 -3.70 5.48 23.95
CA VAL A 108 -4.28 5.18 25.27
C VAL A 108 -3.61 3.93 25.82
N ILE A 109 -3.36 3.86 27.13
CA ILE A 109 -2.89 2.64 27.78
C ILE A 109 -4.11 1.82 28.20
N LYS A 110 -4.29 0.64 27.59
CA LYS A 110 -5.27 -0.37 28.00
C LYS A 110 -4.51 -1.64 28.39
N GLU A 111 -4.76 -2.19 29.57
CA GLU A 111 -4.12 -3.43 30.07
C GLU A 111 -2.58 -3.40 30.01
N GLY A 112 -1.98 -2.23 30.28
CA GLY A 112 -0.52 -2.02 30.19
C GLY A 112 0.05 -1.97 28.76
N LYS A 113 -0.79 -1.98 27.72
CA LYS A 113 -0.40 -1.91 26.31
C LYS A 113 -0.89 -0.63 25.66
N THR A 114 -0.13 -0.12 24.70
CA THR A 114 -0.58 0.99 23.84
C THR A 114 -1.68 0.52 22.89
N ALA A 115 -2.85 1.15 22.99
CA ALA A 115 -4.04 0.89 22.19
C ALA A 115 -4.50 2.16 21.45
N ILE A 116 -5.26 1.95 20.38
CA ILE A 116 -5.95 3.01 19.64
C ILE A 116 -7.24 3.36 20.41
N PRO A 117 -7.66 4.65 20.49
CA PRO A 117 -8.96 5.03 21.03
C PRO A 117 -10.13 4.31 20.34
N ASP A 118 -11.14 3.92 21.11
CA ASP A 118 -12.30 3.20 20.56
C ASP A 118 -13.07 4.08 19.55
N ASP A 119 -13.13 5.39 19.76
CA ASP A 119 -13.76 6.35 18.84
C ASP A 119 -13.14 6.30 17.44
N ALA A 120 -11.80 6.19 17.35
CA ALA A 120 -11.11 6.05 16.08
C ALA A 120 -11.41 4.70 15.42
N ILE A 121 -11.43 3.61 16.19
CA ILE A 121 -11.79 2.27 15.70
C ILE A 121 -13.24 2.27 15.18
N ASN A 122 -14.17 2.88 15.92
CA ASN A 122 -15.59 2.97 15.58
C ASN A 122 -15.81 3.83 14.34
N SER A 123 -15.13 4.97 14.24
CA SER A 123 -15.15 5.84 13.06
C SER A 123 -14.68 5.10 11.80
N ILE A 124 -13.52 4.43 11.86
CA ILE A 124 -12.97 3.65 10.73
C ILE A 124 -13.93 2.52 10.34
N LYS A 125 -14.48 1.77 11.30
CA LYS A 125 -15.44 0.67 11.03
C LYS A 125 -16.73 1.17 10.39
N LYS A 126 -17.27 2.28 10.87
CA LYS A 126 -18.50 2.92 10.36
C LYS A 126 -18.32 3.45 8.94
N ASN A 127 -17.21 4.15 8.68
CA ASN A 127 -16.98 4.84 7.42
C ASN A 127 -16.33 3.94 6.35
N CYS A 128 -15.72 2.81 6.77
CA CYS A 128 -14.97 1.84 5.96
C CYS A 128 -13.75 2.38 5.19
N VAL A 129 -13.60 3.70 5.09
CA VAL A 129 -12.49 4.41 4.44
C VAL A 129 -11.92 5.44 5.40
N ALA A 130 -10.60 5.42 5.56
CA ALA A 130 -9.87 6.36 6.39
C ALA A 130 -8.58 6.83 5.70
N LEU A 131 -8.25 8.11 5.89
CA LEU A 131 -6.96 8.69 5.52
C LEU A 131 -6.21 9.05 6.81
N LYS A 132 -4.94 8.65 6.91
CA LYS A 132 -4.09 9.01 8.05
C LYS A 132 -2.84 9.77 7.62
N GLY A 133 -2.42 10.73 8.45
CA GLY A 133 -1.09 11.32 8.41
C GLY A 133 0.00 10.38 8.94
N PRO A 134 1.26 10.88 9.05
CA PRO A 134 2.31 10.19 9.79
C PRO A 134 1.92 10.03 11.27
N LEU A 135 2.25 8.89 11.87
CA LEU A 135 2.04 8.66 13.31
C LEU A 135 3.38 8.39 13.96
N ALA A 136 3.74 9.21 14.96
CA ALA A 136 4.93 9.02 15.76
C ALA A 136 4.77 7.75 16.60
N THR A 137 5.77 6.86 16.53
CA THR A 137 5.89 5.74 17.47
C THR A 137 7.03 6.08 18.41
N PRO A 138 6.80 6.17 19.74
CA PRO A 138 7.88 6.46 20.68
C PRO A 138 8.92 5.33 20.63
N VAL A 139 10.20 5.73 20.53
CA VAL A 139 11.32 4.79 20.43
C VAL A 139 11.72 4.35 21.83
N GLY A 140 11.42 3.11 22.19
CA GLY A 140 11.68 2.56 23.53
C GLY A 140 11.18 1.12 23.69
N LYS A 141 11.43 0.51 24.85
CA LYS A 141 10.92 -0.83 25.19
C LYS A 141 9.45 -0.74 25.63
N GLY A 142 8.60 -1.62 25.11
CA GLY A 142 7.23 -1.83 25.62
C GLY A 142 6.07 -1.23 24.81
N HIS A 143 6.33 -0.33 23.87
CA HIS A 143 5.27 0.27 23.04
C HIS A 143 5.02 -0.51 21.74
N VAL A 144 3.75 -0.81 21.46
CA VAL A 144 3.32 -1.34 20.16
C VAL A 144 3.07 -0.17 19.22
N SER A 145 3.62 -0.21 17.99
CA SER A 145 3.40 0.86 17.02
C SER A 145 1.92 0.93 16.61
N LEU A 146 1.30 2.09 16.78
CA LEU A 146 -0.08 2.36 16.36
C LEU A 146 -0.30 2.07 14.85
N ASN A 147 0.73 2.28 14.02
CA ASN A 147 0.68 1.97 12.58
C ASN A 147 0.53 0.47 12.29
N LEU A 148 1.03 -0.40 13.18
CA LEU A 148 0.87 -1.85 13.09
C LEU A 148 -0.50 -2.28 13.65
N THR A 149 -0.94 -1.67 14.75
CA THR A 149 -2.26 -1.92 15.35
C THR A 149 -3.40 -1.55 14.41
N LEU A 150 -3.26 -0.51 13.58
CA LEU A 150 -4.24 -0.11 12.55
C LEU A 150 -4.38 -1.10 11.37
N ARG A 151 -3.49 -2.10 11.24
CA ARG A 151 -3.44 -3.04 10.10
C ARG A 151 -3.78 -4.49 10.49
N ARG A 152 -4.20 -4.72 11.72
CA ARG A 152 -4.54 -6.04 12.29
C ARG A 152 -6.01 -6.08 12.67
#